data_AF-A0A843FRX8-F1
#
_entry.id   AF-A0A843FRX8-F1
#
_cell.length_a   1.000
_cell.length_b   1.000
_cell.length_c   1.000
_cell.angle_alpha   90.00
_cell.angle_beta   90.00
_cell.angle_gamma   90.00
#
_symmetry.space_group_name_H-M   'P 1'
#
loop_
_entity.id
_entity.type
_entity.pdbx_description
1 polymer ?
#
loop_
_entity_poly.entity_id
_entity_poly.type
_entity_poly.pdbx_seq_one_letter_code
_entity_poly.pdbx_strand_id
1 'polypeptide(L)'
;MEVESDGEVMDENPRVAKADAEVQKLISQKRIKDSDDRKVSSEIFDKATLQVLYKLANQGYLDVLNGAISTGKEANVLKGIKDDGS
;
A
#
# COMPACT_ATOMS: atom_id res chain seq x y z
N MET A 1 -22.79 41.84 8.91
CA MET A 1 -21.73 40.88 8.55
C MET A 1 -22.10 39.61 9.28
N GLU A 2 -22.81 38.71 8.60
CA GLU A 2 -23.16 37.41 9.15
C GLU A 2 -22.60 36.35 8.21
N VAL A 3 -21.93 35.40 8.85
CA VAL A 3 -21.00 34.42 8.32
C VAL A 3 -21.73 33.31 7.58
N GLU A 4 -21.06 32.81 6.54
CA GLU A 4 -21.43 31.68 5.70
C GLU A 4 -21.69 30.42 6.56
N SER A 5 -22.82 29.77 6.34
CA SER A 5 -23.02 28.38 6.71
C SER A 5 -23.14 27.59 5.41
N ASP A 6 -22.02 27.05 4.96
CA ASP A 6 -21.96 26.03 3.89
C ASP A 6 -22.88 24.88 4.29
N GLY A 7 -24.05 24.84 3.64
CA GLY A 7 -24.99 23.75 3.77
C GLY A 7 -24.36 22.49 3.19
N GLU A 8 -23.97 21.56 4.05
CA GLU A 8 -23.63 20.20 3.64
C GLU A 8 -24.88 19.57 3.03
N VAL A 9 -24.94 19.55 1.71
CA VAL A 9 -25.99 18.87 0.93
C VAL A 9 -25.92 17.38 1.24
N MET A 10 -26.76 16.91 2.16
CA MET A 10 -26.95 15.49 2.40
C MET A 10 -27.68 14.91 1.18
N ASP A 11 -26.93 14.29 0.27
CA ASP A 11 -27.45 13.63 -0.93
C ASP A 11 -28.35 12.45 -0.50
N GLU A 12 -29.67 12.68 -0.53
CA GLU A 12 -30.72 11.76 -0.08
C GLU A 12 -30.90 10.54 -1.01
N ASN A 13 -30.07 10.41 -2.05
CA ASN A 13 -30.11 9.26 -2.95
C ASN A 13 -29.35 8.06 -2.36
N PRO A 14 -30.04 6.95 -2.01
CA PRO A 14 -29.42 5.78 -1.37
C PRO A 14 -28.37 5.06 -2.24
N ARG A 15 -28.26 5.38 -3.53
CA ARG A 15 -27.17 4.91 -4.40
C ARG A 15 -25.89 5.71 -4.22
N VAL A 16 -25.99 7.03 -4.02
CA VAL A 16 -24.83 7.92 -3.84
C VAL A 16 -24.21 7.69 -2.46
N ALA A 17 -25.03 7.64 -1.40
CA ALA A 17 -24.55 7.33 -0.05
C ALA A 17 -23.82 5.97 0.05
N LYS A 18 -24.25 4.96 -0.73
CA LYS A 18 -23.55 3.67 -0.80
C LYS A 18 -22.23 3.75 -1.57
N ALA A 19 -22.19 4.50 -2.67
CA ALA A 19 -20.97 4.71 -3.44
C ALA A 19 -19.91 5.43 -2.60
N ASP A 20 -20.29 6.47 -1.84
CA ASP A 20 -19.37 7.21 -0.98
C ASP A 20 -18.81 6.36 0.16
N ALA A 21 -19.65 5.55 0.82
CA ALA A 21 -19.20 4.63 1.86
C ALA A 21 -18.22 3.56 1.32
N GLU A 22 -18.46 3.05 0.11
CA GLU A 22 -17.58 2.08 -0.54
C GLU A 22 -16.24 2.71 -0.96
N VAL A 23 -16.26 3.93 -1.51
CA VAL A 23 -15.05 4.69 -1.83
C VAL A 23 -14.24 5.00 -0.57
N GLN A 24 -14.88 5.46 0.51
CA GLN A 24 -14.21 5.72 1.78
C GLN A 24 -13.59 4.44 2.37
N LYS A 25 -14.27 3.30 2.27
CA LYS A 25 -13.75 2.00 2.71
C LYS A 25 -12.50 1.60 1.93
N LEU A 26 -12.51 1.72 0.60
CA LEU A 26 -11.34 1.43 -0.24
C LEU A 26 -10.16 2.34 0.09
N ILE A 27 -10.39 3.64 0.27
CA ILE A 27 -9.35 4.60 0.66
C ILE A 27 -8.77 4.25 2.02
N SER A 28 -9.62 3.94 3.01
CA SER A 28 -9.21 3.56 4.35
C SER A 28 -8.36 2.27 4.35
N GLN A 29 -8.84 1.22 3.66
CA GLN A 29 -8.11 -0.03 3.50
C GLN A 29 -6.75 0.16 2.82
N LYS A 30 -6.70 0.99 1.76
CA LYS A 30 -5.45 1.33 1.09
C LYS A 30 -4.48 2.06 2.02
N ARG A 31 -4.95 3.04 2.79
CA ARG A 31 -4.11 3.77 3.76
C ARG A 31 -3.54 2.86 4.86
N ILE A 32 -4.35 1.93 5.36
CA ILE A 32 -3.91 0.94 6.36
C ILE A 32 -2.83 0.05 5.75
N LYS A 33 -3.07 -0.50 4.56
CA LYS A 33 -2.10 -1.34 3.84
C LYS A 33 -0.79 -0.60 3.56
N ASP A 34 -0.84 0.63 3.06
CA ASP A 34 0.35 1.44 2.79
C ASP A 34 1.16 1.72 4.08
N SER A 35 0.47 1.94 5.20
CA SER A 35 1.11 2.11 6.52
C SER A 35 1.81 0.82 6.97
N ASP A 36 1.16 -0.33 6.82
CA ASP A 36 1.71 -1.61 7.22
C ASP A 36 2.90 -2.01 6.34
N ASP A 37 2.81 -1.80 5.02
CA ASP A 37 3.91 -2.00 4.08
C ASP A 37 5.14 -1.16 4.45
N ARG A 38 4.94 0.11 4.86
CA ARG A 38 6.03 0.99 5.30
C ARG A 38 6.69 0.51 6.59
N LYS A 39 5.90 0.09 7.58
CA LYS A 39 6.42 -0.44 8.85
C LYS A 39 7.21 -1.72 8.61
N VAL A 40 6.65 -2.64 7.85
CA VAL A 40 7.28 -3.92 7.52
C VAL A 40 8.57 -3.69 6.76
N SER A 41 8.56 -2.80 5.76
CA SER A 41 9.78 -2.39 5.05
C SER A 41 10.88 -1.96 6.02
N SER A 42 10.58 -1.13 7.03
CA SER A 42 11.59 -0.70 7.99
C SER A 42 12.12 -1.81 8.91
N GLU A 43 11.31 -2.85 9.17
CA GLU A 43 11.68 -3.96 10.06
C GLU A 43 12.50 -5.05 9.34
N ILE A 44 12.26 -5.28 8.04
CA ILE A 44 12.87 -6.41 7.30
C ILE A 44 14.16 -6.07 6.57
N PHE A 45 14.42 -4.80 6.27
CA PHE A 45 15.57 -4.38 5.46
C PHE A 45 16.79 -4.03 6.31
N ASP A 46 17.28 -5.01 7.06
CA ASP A 46 18.60 -4.91 7.68
C ASP A 46 19.71 -4.95 6.62
N LYS A 47 20.95 -4.60 7.03
CA LYS A 47 22.09 -4.52 6.10
C LYS A 47 22.35 -5.84 5.36
N ALA A 48 22.22 -6.97 6.06
CA ALA A 48 22.45 -8.29 5.46
C ALA A 48 21.40 -8.61 4.40
N THR A 49 20.12 -8.37 4.68
CA THR A 49 19.02 -8.57 3.73
C THR A 49 19.17 -7.69 2.50
N LEU A 50 19.52 -6.42 2.68
CA LEU A 50 19.80 -5.50 1.57
C LEU A 50 20.96 -5.96 0.69
N GLN A 51 22.02 -6.54 1.27
CA GLN A 51 23.13 -7.11 0.49
C GLN A 51 22.68 -8.31 -0.36
N VAL A 52 21.83 -9.18 0.18
CA VAL A 52 21.27 -10.31 -0.57
C VAL A 52 20.38 -9.82 -1.71
N LEU A 53 19.47 -8.89 -1.43
CA LEU A 53 18.59 -8.30 -2.46
C LEU A 53 19.39 -7.59 -3.54
N TYR A 54 20.43 -6.84 -3.17
CA TYR A 54 21.34 -6.21 -4.12
C TYR A 54 22.07 -7.24 -5.00
N LYS A 55 22.52 -8.35 -4.42
CA LYS A 55 23.15 -9.44 -5.19
C LYS A 55 22.15 -10.07 -6.16
N LEU A 56 20.92 -10.33 -5.74
CA LEU A 56 19.86 -10.89 -6.59
C LEU A 56 19.54 -9.96 -7.76
N ALA A 57 19.46 -8.66 -7.50
CA ALA A 57 19.22 -7.65 -8.53
C ALA A 57 20.37 -7.59 -9.54
N ASN A 58 21.62 -7.52 -9.08
CA ASN A 58 22.78 -7.49 -9.98
C ASN A 58 22.97 -8.76 -10.81
N GLN A 59 22.41 -9.89 -10.35
CA GLN A 59 22.42 -11.14 -11.09
C GLN A 59 21.25 -11.27 -12.08
N GLY A 60 20.37 -10.27 -12.14
CA GLY A 60 19.21 -10.24 -13.04
C GLY A 60 18.05 -11.14 -12.58
N TYR A 61 17.99 -11.50 -11.30
CA TYR A 61 16.88 -12.30 -10.75
C TYR A 61 15.71 -11.44 -10.27
N LEU A 62 15.92 -10.14 -10.05
CA LEU A 62 14.94 -9.23 -9.46
C LEU A 62 15.18 -7.79 -9.95
N ASP A 63 14.17 -7.16 -10.54
CA ASP A 63 14.27 -5.77 -11.02
C ASP A 63 13.52 -4.81 -10.10
N VAL A 64 12.35 -5.21 -9.59
CA VAL A 64 11.53 -4.37 -8.71
C VAL A 64 11.05 -5.18 -7.52
N LEU A 65 11.21 -4.62 -6.32
CA LEU A 65 10.60 -5.13 -5.09
C LEU A 65 9.44 -4.22 -4.69
N ASN A 66 8.24 -4.79 -4.57
CA ASN A 66 7.01 -4.11 -4.18
C ASN A 66 6.61 -4.49 -2.74
N GLY A 67 5.53 -3.86 -2.26
CA GLY A 67 4.99 -4.02 -0.91
C GLY A 67 4.76 -5.48 -0.46
N ALA A 68 4.55 -5.65 0.84
CA ALA A 68 4.43 -6.97 1.44
C ALA A 68 3.12 -7.64 1.01
N ILE A 69 3.21 -8.92 0.70
CA ILE A 69 2.06 -9.81 0.46
C ILE A 69 1.58 -10.40 1.78
N SER A 70 2.53 -10.81 2.63
CA SER A 70 2.24 -11.42 3.93
C SER A 70 3.34 -11.09 4.91
N THR A 71 2.96 -10.83 6.15
CA THR A 71 3.89 -10.45 7.20
C THR A 71 3.65 -11.28 8.44
N GLY A 72 4.73 -11.67 9.11
CA GLY A 72 4.68 -12.60 10.21
C GLY A 72 5.94 -12.54 11.07
N LYS A 73 5.88 -13.13 12.26
CA LYS A 73 7.00 -13.12 13.21
C LYS A 73 8.24 -13.84 12.68
N GLU A 74 8.03 -14.89 11.89
CA GLU A 74 9.10 -15.78 11.42
C GLU A 74 9.55 -15.44 10.00
N ALA A 75 8.67 -14.86 9.18
CA ALA A 75 8.96 -14.56 7.79
C ALA A 75 8.03 -13.48 7.23
N ASN A 76 8.53 -12.78 6.21
CA ASN A 76 7.77 -11.83 5.40
C ASN A 76 7.87 -12.23 3.92
N VAL A 77 6.77 -12.08 3.19
CA VAL A 77 6.66 -12.39 1.76
C VAL A 77 6.44 -11.08 1.02
N LEU A 78 7.32 -10.75 0.08
CA LEU A 78 7.23 -9.54 -0.74
C LEU A 78 7.00 -9.88 -2.20
N LYS A 79 6.37 -8.95 -2.92
CA LYS A 79 6.18 -9.10 -4.36
C LYS A 79 7.43 -8.64 -5.10
N GLY A 80 8.14 -9.56 -5.74
CA GLY A 80 9.19 -9.24 -6.71
C GLY A 80 8.67 -9.23 -8.15
N ILE A 81 9.23 -8.37 -9.00
CA ILE A 81 9.04 -8.38 -10.45
C ILE A 81 10.42 -8.56 -11.08
N LYS A 82 10.50 -9.50 -12.02
CA LYS A 82 11.61 -9.61 -12.96
C LYS A 82 11.08 -9.23 -14.33
N ASP A 83 11.68 -8.26 -14.97
CA ASP A 83 11.44 -7.94 -16.36
C ASP A 83 12.08 -9.04 -17.22
N ASP A 84 11.27 -9.71 -18.02
CA ASP A 84 11.74 -10.69 -19.00
C ASP A 84 11.94 -10.08 -20.39
N GLY A 85 11.77 -8.76 -20.52
CA GLY A 85 12.05 -8.02 -21.75
C GLY A 85 11.03 -8.27 -22.86
N SER A 86 9.74 -8.35 -22.52
CA SER A 86 8.64 -8.45 -23.49
C SER A 86 8.15 -7.11 -24.03
#